data_AF-A0A1X0RVD3-F1
#
_entry.id   AF-A0A1X0RVD3-F1
#
_cell.length_a   1.000
_cell.length_b   1.000
_cell.length_c   1.000
_cell.angle_alpha   90.00
_cell.angle_beta   90.00
_cell.angle_gamma   90.00
#
_symmetry.space_group_name_H-M   'P 1'
#
loop_
_entity.id
_entity.type
_entity.pdbx_description
1 polymer ?
#
loop_
_entity_poly.entity_id
_entity_poly.type
_entity_poly.pdbx_seq_one_letter_code
_entity_poly.pdbx_strand_id
1 'polypeptide(L)'
;METAVRKATRLDYNPPKQKHLSTLVSLTYENPGNAVYIVDLLERRLRENSWIIIFKVLIILHTLMRNGDGDKTIAYIETKPSALDTTKLREKSSGVVHIQNIYLYTAYLQQKVIAYRQSKVDYIKDTMGKKEGRLRHLSISDGLLKETVSIQKLIGTLLKCNFLLDDVDNNISLYAFRLLVEDLLVLFQVLNEAIVNILEHYFAMKKSDARTSLEIYKRFARQTEETISFLDRARRLQHELSISIPSVKHAPLSLAAALQEYLDDQNHGAQQPQPQQQQQQVVTSTNNVQQPKELIDFFTSLENEKVNIFYNQIVPVAPQPQAIQSMVLPQSTGHNPFRQSTLPAPSATNYANPFRASTMPLVHNSSMPLQQPNATANQLIIPQATSTHNPFAANSMVPVASPTNLSNNPFGNNNQQQWGQ
;
A
#
# COMPACT_ATOMS: atom_id res chain seq x y z
N MET A 1 0.70 23.88 5.02
CA MET A 1 1.42 22.59 5.02
C MET A 1 1.65 22.03 6.42
N GLU A 2 2.46 22.64 7.30
CA GLU A 2 2.85 22.04 8.61
C GLU A 2 1.69 21.48 9.43
N THR A 3 0.58 22.20 9.51
CA THR A 3 -0.62 21.80 10.27
C THR A 3 -1.21 20.47 9.77
N ALA A 4 -1.05 20.12 8.49
CA ALA A 4 -1.45 18.83 7.95
C ALA A 4 -0.47 17.73 8.38
N VAL A 5 0.84 17.96 8.31
CA VAL A 5 1.88 17.03 8.80
C VAL A 5 1.67 16.75 10.29
N ARG A 6 1.61 17.79 11.14
CA ARG A 6 1.39 17.65 12.59
C ARG A 6 0.07 16.91 12.93
N LYS A 7 -1.00 17.11 12.13
CA LYS A 7 -2.28 16.39 12.29
C LYS A 7 -2.26 14.95 11.77
N ALA A 8 -1.43 14.64 10.78
CA ALA A 8 -1.22 13.28 10.28
C ALA A 8 -0.34 12.45 11.23
N THR A 9 0.71 13.05 11.80
CA THR A 9 1.66 12.42 12.73
C THR A 9 1.30 12.69 14.21
N ARG A 10 0.02 12.65 14.59
CA ARG A 10 -0.37 12.77 16.01
C ARG A 10 0.02 11.51 16.78
N LEU A 11 0.37 11.69 18.05
CA LEU A 11 0.68 10.60 18.98
C LEU A 11 -0.63 9.97 19.47
N ASP A 12 -1.12 9.01 18.69
CA ASP A 12 -2.30 8.19 18.96
C ASP A 12 -2.19 6.88 18.15
N TYR A 13 -2.88 5.81 18.54
CA TYR A 13 -2.73 4.49 17.91
C TYR A 13 -3.47 4.31 16.56
N ASN A 14 -4.11 5.34 16.00
CA ASN A 14 -4.81 5.24 14.72
C ASN A 14 -3.88 5.58 13.55
N PRO A 15 -4.05 4.99 12.35
CA PRO A 15 -3.31 5.43 11.17
C PRO A 15 -3.59 6.90 10.79
N PRO A 16 -2.73 7.54 9.98
CA PRO A 16 -2.93 8.92 9.54
C PRO A 16 -4.28 9.10 8.82
N LYS A 17 -5.15 9.95 9.37
CA LYS A 17 -6.54 10.09 8.87
C LYS A 17 -6.54 10.54 7.40
N GLN A 18 -7.25 9.81 6.55
CA GLN A 18 -7.25 9.97 5.08
C GLN A 18 -7.27 11.43 4.61
N LYS A 19 -8.18 12.28 5.13
CA LYS A 19 -8.25 13.71 4.77
C LYS A 19 -6.92 14.47 4.86
N HIS A 20 -6.01 14.08 5.77
CA HIS A 20 -4.68 14.67 5.89
C HIS A 20 -3.68 14.08 4.89
N LEU A 21 -3.80 12.79 4.56
CA LEU A 21 -3.06 12.18 3.45
C LEU A 21 -3.46 12.81 2.11
N SER A 22 -4.76 12.90 1.81
CA SER A 22 -5.29 13.55 0.59
C SER A 22 -4.83 15.02 0.47
N THR A 23 -4.79 15.75 1.59
CA THR A 23 -4.27 17.13 1.62
C THR A 23 -2.78 17.18 1.26
N LEU A 24 -1.95 16.29 1.82
CA LEU A 24 -0.52 16.26 1.54
C LEU A 24 -0.23 15.79 0.10
N VAL A 25 -1.01 14.84 -0.42
CA VAL A 25 -0.97 14.41 -1.82
C VAL A 25 -1.31 15.55 -2.78
N SER A 26 -2.43 16.25 -2.56
CA SER A 26 -2.83 17.44 -3.36
C SER A 26 -1.70 18.47 -3.43
N LEU A 27 -1.14 18.82 -2.26
CA LEU A 27 -0.04 19.79 -2.16
C LEU A 27 1.18 19.40 -3.01
N THR A 28 1.51 18.11 -3.18
CA THR A 28 2.64 17.72 -4.04
C THR A 28 2.41 17.99 -5.53
N TYR A 29 1.17 17.93 -6.01
CA TYR A 29 0.83 18.26 -7.40
C TYR A 29 0.66 19.77 -7.62
N GLU A 30 0.19 20.51 -6.61
CA GLU A 30 0.01 21.97 -6.68
C GLU A 30 1.32 22.74 -6.92
N ASN A 31 2.44 22.25 -6.38
CA ASN A 31 3.78 22.81 -6.63
C ASN A 31 4.86 21.75 -6.33
N PRO A 32 5.78 21.43 -7.26
CA PRO A 32 6.86 20.47 -7.04
C PRO A 32 7.75 20.77 -5.82
N GLY A 33 7.91 22.04 -5.43
CA GLY A 33 8.64 22.44 -4.23
C GLY A 33 7.96 22.02 -2.93
N ASN A 34 6.64 21.73 -2.96
CA ASN A 34 5.93 21.22 -1.80
C ASN A 34 6.38 19.79 -1.43
N ALA A 35 6.72 18.93 -2.39
CA ALA A 35 7.20 17.58 -2.10
C ALA A 35 8.49 17.63 -1.24
N VAL A 36 9.42 18.50 -1.62
CA VAL A 36 10.66 18.78 -0.86
C VAL A 36 10.34 19.25 0.56
N TYR A 37 9.50 20.27 0.71
CA TYR A 37 9.18 20.83 2.03
C TYR A 37 8.35 19.88 2.92
N ILE A 38 7.48 19.03 2.35
CA ILE A 38 6.78 17.97 3.11
C ILE A 38 7.79 16.95 3.65
N VAL A 39 8.73 16.47 2.83
CA VAL A 39 9.78 15.52 3.28
C VAL A 39 10.65 16.15 4.37
N ASP A 40 11.00 17.43 4.25
CA ASP A 40 11.75 18.19 5.28
C ASP A 40 11.01 18.28 6.63
N LEU A 41 9.68 18.43 6.59
CA LEU A 41 8.86 18.43 7.79
C LEU A 41 8.73 17.02 8.39
N LEU A 42 8.61 15.99 7.55
CA LEU A 42 8.54 14.59 7.98
C LEU A 42 9.87 14.10 8.58
N GLU A 43 11.01 14.50 8.02
CA GLU A 43 12.36 14.23 8.56
C GLU A 43 12.54 14.81 9.97
N ARG A 44 11.94 15.98 10.25
CA ARG A 44 11.92 16.58 11.60
C ARG A 44 11.09 15.72 12.57
N ARG A 45 9.91 15.25 12.16
CA ARG A 45 9.05 14.37 12.97
C ARG A 45 9.70 13.00 13.23
N LEU A 46 10.46 12.47 12.27
CA LEU A 46 11.19 11.19 12.39
C LEU A 46 12.19 11.20 13.57
N ARG A 47 12.75 12.38 13.91
CA ARG A 47 13.71 12.55 15.02
C ARG A 47 13.09 12.55 16.41
N GLU A 48 11.78 12.50 16.55
CA GLU A 48 11.09 12.54 17.86
C GLU A 48 11.11 11.21 18.63
N ASN A 49 11.80 10.17 18.11
CA ASN A 49 12.08 8.88 18.76
C ASN A 49 10.86 8.24 19.45
N SER A 50 9.72 8.26 18.76
CA SER A 50 8.51 7.52 19.12
C SER A 50 8.11 6.64 17.95
N TRP A 51 7.90 5.34 18.21
CA TRP A 51 7.54 4.37 17.18
C TRP A 51 6.27 4.81 16.43
N ILE A 52 5.26 5.34 17.14
CA ILE A 52 3.99 5.82 16.57
C ILE A 52 4.26 6.93 15.54
N ILE A 53 5.08 7.92 15.90
CA ILE A 53 5.36 9.08 15.02
C ILE A 53 6.18 8.61 13.81
N ILE A 54 7.20 7.78 14.03
CA ILE A 54 8.07 7.24 12.97
C ILE A 54 7.26 6.39 11.98
N PHE A 55 6.41 5.48 12.46
CA PHE A 55 5.62 4.61 11.59
C PHE A 55 4.59 5.42 10.78
N LYS A 56 3.96 6.43 11.39
CA LYS A 56 3.09 7.39 10.66
C LYS A 56 3.87 8.20 9.63
N VAL A 57 5.11 8.61 9.91
CA VAL A 57 5.98 9.26 8.91
C VAL A 57 6.25 8.34 7.72
N LEU A 58 6.64 7.08 7.96
CA LEU A 58 6.88 6.11 6.87
C LEU A 58 5.61 5.84 6.04
N ILE A 59 4.43 5.76 6.68
CA ILE A 59 3.13 5.65 5.99
C ILE A 59 2.89 6.86 5.08
N ILE A 60 3.10 8.09 5.59
CA ILE A 60 2.91 9.32 4.79
C ILE A 60 3.90 9.34 3.62
N LEU A 61 5.19 9.06 3.85
CA LEU A 61 6.20 8.99 2.79
C LEU A 61 5.81 7.97 1.71
N HIS A 62 5.37 6.77 2.10
CA HIS A 62 4.89 5.76 1.16
C HIS A 62 3.66 6.23 0.37
N THR A 63 2.68 6.86 1.02
CA THR A 63 1.51 7.45 0.35
C THR A 63 1.90 8.56 -0.65
N LEU A 64 2.89 9.38 -0.34
CA LEU A 64 3.39 10.42 -1.26
C LEU A 64 4.15 9.80 -2.46
N MET A 65 4.92 8.74 -2.25
CA MET A 65 5.56 7.99 -3.34
C MET A 65 4.54 7.32 -4.26
N ARG A 66 3.49 6.69 -3.71
CA ARG A 66 2.47 5.92 -4.46
C ARG A 66 1.39 6.80 -5.12
N ASN A 67 0.95 7.86 -4.45
CA ASN A 67 -0.25 8.63 -4.84
C ASN A 67 -0.03 10.14 -5.06
N GLY A 68 1.13 10.68 -4.71
CA GLY A 68 1.48 12.09 -4.95
C GLY A 68 2.37 12.29 -6.17
N ASP A 69 3.11 13.40 -6.22
CA ASP A 69 4.28 13.53 -7.09
C ASP A 69 5.42 12.63 -6.56
N GLY A 70 5.25 11.33 -6.81
CA GLY A 70 6.19 10.30 -6.41
C GLY A 70 7.58 10.49 -7.01
N ASP A 71 7.67 10.99 -8.24
CA ASP A 71 8.94 11.25 -8.91
C ASP A 71 9.78 12.30 -8.17
N LYS A 72 9.17 13.45 -7.82
CA LYS A 72 9.86 14.48 -7.01
C LYS A 72 10.09 14.01 -5.57
N THR A 73 9.14 13.28 -4.99
CA THR A 73 9.25 12.75 -3.62
C THR A 73 10.41 11.77 -3.50
N ILE A 74 10.49 10.76 -4.37
CA ILE A 74 11.54 9.73 -4.36
C ILE A 74 12.89 10.36 -4.73
N ALA A 75 12.95 11.23 -5.75
CA ALA A 75 14.18 11.91 -6.14
C ALA A 75 14.73 12.80 -5.01
N TYR A 76 13.88 13.44 -4.20
CA TYR A 76 14.36 14.21 -3.05
C TYR A 76 14.84 13.30 -1.91
N ILE A 77 14.14 12.20 -1.62
CA ILE A 77 14.59 11.19 -0.63
C ILE A 77 15.92 10.54 -1.06
N GLU A 78 16.17 10.36 -2.36
CA GLU A 78 17.48 9.90 -2.88
C GLU A 78 18.62 10.86 -2.48
N THR A 79 18.36 12.18 -2.46
CA THR A 79 19.33 13.19 -1.99
C THR A 79 19.40 13.32 -0.46
N LYS A 80 18.39 12.81 0.27
CA LYS A 80 18.29 12.90 1.74
C LYS A 80 17.96 11.54 2.36
N PRO A 81 18.96 10.63 2.50
CA PRO A 81 18.75 9.33 3.15
C PRO A 81 18.25 9.41 4.61
N SER A 82 18.51 10.51 5.31
CA SER A 82 18.00 10.75 6.68
C SER A 82 16.47 10.81 6.77
N ALA A 83 15.76 11.03 5.66
CA ALA A 83 14.29 10.95 5.62
C ALA A 83 13.74 9.53 5.84
N LEU A 84 14.61 8.50 5.74
CA LEU A 84 14.31 7.09 6.03
C LEU A 84 15.28 6.48 7.07
N ASP A 85 15.94 7.30 7.90
CA ASP A 85 16.82 6.80 8.98
C ASP A 85 16.02 6.48 10.25
N THR A 86 15.68 5.20 10.44
CA THR A 86 15.06 4.72 11.69
C THR A 86 16.05 4.04 12.64
N THR A 87 17.37 4.07 12.37
CA THR A 87 18.40 3.31 13.14
C THR A 87 18.53 3.74 14.60
N LYS A 88 18.04 4.93 14.93
CA LYS A 88 18.08 5.54 16.27
C LYS A 88 16.87 5.16 17.14
N LEU A 89 15.87 4.46 16.57
CA LEU A 89 14.66 4.07 17.29
C LEU A 89 14.97 3.03 18.38
N ARG A 90 14.90 3.47 19.65
CA ARG A 90 15.18 2.65 20.83
C ARG A 90 14.17 2.90 21.95
N GLU A 91 12.93 2.47 21.76
CA GLU A 91 11.94 2.34 22.84
C GLU A 91 12.10 0.99 23.56
N LYS A 92 11.84 0.97 24.89
CA LYS A 92 12.08 -0.19 25.78
C LYS A 92 10.80 -0.87 26.29
N SER A 93 9.64 -0.44 25.81
CA SER A 93 8.30 -0.83 26.26
C SER A 93 7.53 -1.57 25.15
N SER A 94 6.20 -1.50 25.14
CA SER A 94 5.30 -2.16 24.16
C SER A 94 5.58 -1.88 22.68
N GLY A 95 6.45 -0.91 22.35
CA GLY A 95 6.86 -0.63 20.98
C GLY A 95 7.65 -1.76 20.28
N VAL A 96 8.21 -2.77 20.97
CA VAL A 96 9.15 -3.76 20.37
C VAL A 96 8.62 -4.42 19.09
N VAL A 97 7.36 -4.86 19.08
CA VAL A 97 6.71 -5.50 17.92
C VAL A 97 6.62 -4.52 16.74
N HIS A 98 6.17 -3.29 17.02
CA HIS A 98 6.09 -2.22 16.02
C HIS A 98 7.46 -1.78 15.51
N ILE A 99 8.50 -1.78 16.36
CA ILE A 99 9.88 -1.46 15.98
C ILE A 99 10.41 -2.46 14.95
N GLN A 100 10.13 -3.76 15.12
CA GLN A 100 10.47 -4.77 14.12
C GLN A 100 9.75 -4.52 12.78
N ASN A 101 8.44 -4.24 12.82
CA ASN A 101 7.68 -3.89 11.62
C ASN A 101 8.23 -2.63 10.93
N ILE A 102 8.59 -1.60 11.70
CA ILE A 102 9.22 -0.36 11.23
C ILE A 102 10.53 -0.65 10.50
N TYR A 103 11.43 -1.48 11.05
CA TYR A 103 12.71 -1.79 10.38
C TYR A 103 12.52 -2.51 9.05
N LEU A 104 11.59 -3.47 8.98
CA LEU A 104 11.26 -4.16 7.73
C LEU A 104 10.66 -3.19 6.70
N TYR A 105 9.75 -2.30 7.13
CA TYR A 105 9.12 -1.29 6.29
C TYR A 105 10.11 -0.24 5.78
N THR A 106 11.02 0.23 6.63
CA THR A 106 12.14 1.12 6.25
C THR A 106 12.99 0.47 5.17
N ALA A 107 13.36 -0.81 5.31
CA ALA A 107 14.15 -1.52 4.30
C ALA A 107 13.42 -1.62 2.94
N TYR A 108 12.10 -1.84 2.95
CA TYR A 108 11.29 -1.81 1.72
C TYR A 108 11.30 -0.42 1.06
N LEU A 109 11.02 0.65 1.80
CA LEU A 109 10.99 2.01 1.26
C LEU A 109 12.36 2.47 0.75
N GLN A 110 13.44 2.12 1.46
CA GLN A 110 14.81 2.34 0.98
C GLN A 110 15.08 1.56 -0.33
N GLN A 111 14.61 0.31 -0.45
CA GLN A 111 14.73 -0.46 -1.69
C GLN A 111 13.91 0.13 -2.84
N LYS A 112 12.75 0.75 -2.58
CA LYS A 112 11.96 1.48 -3.59
C LYS A 112 12.73 2.71 -4.11
N VAL A 113 13.36 3.49 -3.23
CA VAL A 113 14.25 4.60 -3.61
C VAL A 113 15.45 4.10 -4.42
N ILE A 114 16.07 2.98 -4.03
CA ILE A 114 17.20 2.38 -4.77
C ILE A 114 16.77 1.88 -6.17
N ALA A 115 15.58 1.30 -6.30
CA ALA A 115 15.04 0.88 -7.60
C ALA A 115 14.79 2.10 -8.51
N TYR A 116 14.13 3.14 -7.99
CA TYR A 116 13.91 4.39 -8.72
C TYR A 116 15.23 5.05 -9.13
N ARG A 117 16.26 5.04 -8.28
CA ARG A 117 17.60 5.55 -8.63
C ARG A 117 18.20 4.86 -9.86
N GLN A 118 17.87 3.60 -10.12
CA GLN A 118 18.47 2.78 -11.19
C GLN A 118 17.79 2.90 -12.56
N SER A 119 16.49 3.21 -12.59
CA SER A 119 15.68 3.36 -13.82
C SER A 119 15.13 4.77 -14.05
N LYS A 120 15.00 5.57 -12.99
CA LYS A 120 14.23 6.83 -12.92
C LYS A 120 12.77 6.66 -13.37
N VAL A 121 12.20 5.50 -13.05
CA VAL A 121 10.79 5.12 -13.28
C VAL A 121 10.23 4.54 -11.98
N ASP A 122 9.08 5.05 -11.51
CA ASP A 122 8.26 4.32 -10.52
C ASP A 122 7.27 3.42 -11.26
N TYR A 123 7.66 2.15 -11.40
CA TYR A 123 6.89 1.11 -12.09
C TYR A 123 5.47 0.93 -11.54
N ILE A 124 5.23 1.28 -10.27
CA ILE A 124 3.91 1.17 -9.65
C ILE A 124 3.00 2.27 -10.20
N LYS A 125 3.49 3.52 -10.21
CA LYS A 125 2.81 4.67 -10.80
C LYS A 125 2.65 4.55 -12.32
N ASP A 126 3.61 3.91 -13.00
CA ASP A 126 3.51 3.64 -14.44
C ASP A 126 2.44 2.60 -14.78
N THR A 127 2.26 1.56 -13.96
CA THR A 127 1.39 0.41 -14.29
C THR A 127 -0.01 0.53 -13.69
N MET A 128 -0.17 1.24 -12.58
CA MET A 128 -1.45 1.40 -11.87
C MET A 128 -2.55 1.98 -12.78
N GLY A 129 -3.59 1.18 -13.03
CA GLY A 129 -4.73 1.57 -13.88
C GLY A 129 -4.52 1.37 -15.39
N LYS A 130 -3.37 0.83 -15.83
CA LYS A 130 -3.13 0.43 -17.22
C LYS A 130 -3.35 -1.06 -17.41
N LYS A 131 -3.73 -1.47 -18.62
CA LYS A 131 -3.78 -2.89 -19.04
C LYS A 131 -2.37 -3.51 -19.13
N GLU A 132 -1.40 -2.71 -19.54
CA GLU A 132 -0.01 -3.08 -19.79
C GLU A 132 0.90 -1.91 -19.35
N GLY A 133 1.96 -2.19 -18.60
CA GLY A 133 3.00 -1.23 -18.21
C GLY A 133 4.26 -1.30 -19.10
N ARG A 134 5.24 -0.44 -18.82
CA ARG A 134 6.51 -0.30 -19.57
C ARG A 134 7.20 -1.64 -19.88
N LEU A 135 7.26 -2.58 -18.93
CA LEU A 135 8.04 -3.80 -19.09
C LEU A 135 7.43 -4.83 -20.05
N ARG A 136 6.16 -4.68 -20.47
CA ARG A 136 5.59 -5.53 -21.53
C ARG A 136 6.22 -5.27 -22.91
N HIS A 137 6.76 -4.07 -23.13
CA HIS A 137 7.21 -3.55 -24.43
C HIS A 137 8.68 -3.07 -24.45
N LEU A 138 9.38 -3.08 -23.31
CA LEU A 138 10.78 -2.65 -23.21
C LEU A 138 11.72 -3.68 -23.85
N SER A 139 12.66 -3.25 -24.72
CA SER A 139 13.59 -4.17 -25.37
C SER A 139 14.72 -4.65 -24.45
N ILE A 140 15.36 -5.77 -24.81
CA ILE A 140 16.55 -6.28 -24.12
C ILE A 140 17.68 -5.24 -24.13
N SER A 141 17.89 -4.55 -25.27
CA SER A 141 18.85 -3.47 -25.45
C SER A 141 18.58 -2.25 -24.56
N ASP A 142 17.32 -1.90 -24.35
CA ASP A 142 16.92 -0.77 -23.49
C ASP A 142 16.97 -1.12 -21.99
N GLY A 143 17.27 -2.38 -21.65
CA GLY A 143 17.58 -2.82 -20.30
C GLY A 143 16.51 -3.69 -19.63
N LEU A 144 15.59 -4.33 -20.36
CA LEU A 144 14.55 -5.22 -19.84
C LEU A 144 15.05 -6.14 -18.71
N LEU A 145 16.14 -6.87 -18.92
CA LEU A 145 16.69 -7.81 -17.92
C LEU A 145 17.18 -7.09 -16.64
N LYS A 146 17.75 -5.89 -16.79
CA LYS A 146 18.27 -5.06 -15.70
C LYS A 146 17.13 -4.46 -14.86
N GLU A 147 16.09 -3.90 -15.51
CA GLU A 147 14.90 -3.39 -14.84
C GLU A 147 14.16 -4.52 -14.12
N THR A 148 14.00 -5.69 -14.76
CA THR A 148 13.38 -6.89 -14.16
C THR A 148 14.11 -7.39 -12.92
N VAL A 149 15.46 -7.45 -12.93
CA VAL A 149 16.24 -7.82 -11.75
C VAL A 149 16.09 -6.80 -10.60
N SER A 150 15.86 -5.52 -10.92
CA SER A 150 15.56 -4.48 -9.93
C SER A 150 14.16 -4.66 -9.32
N ILE A 151 13.14 -4.92 -10.15
CA ILE A 151 11.79 -5.28 -9.71
C ILE A 151 11.79 -6.50 -8.79
N GLN A 152 12.47 -7.58 -9.18
CA GLN A 152 12.58 -8.78 -8.35
C GLN A 152 13.28 -8.49 -7.00
N LYS A 153 14.26 -7.57 -6.95
CA LYS A 153 14.88 -7.12 -5.69
C LYS A 153 13.90 -6.32 -4.83
N LEU A 154 13.10 -5.43 -5.42
CA LEU A 154 12.06 -4.68 -4.71
C LEU A 154 11.00 -5.61 -4.11
N ILE A 155 10.46 -6.53 -4.90
CA ILE A 155 9.53 -7.58 -4.45
C ILE A 155 10.17 -8.45 -3.34
N GLY A 156 11.43 -8.87 -3.52
CA GLY A 156 12.15 -9.68 -2.53
C GLY A 156 12.46 -8.99 -1.21
N THR A 157 12.36 -7.65 -1.14
CA THR A 157 12.40 -6.90 0.12
C THR A 157 11.01 -6.63 0.67
N LEU A 158 9.99 -6.48 -0.19
CA LEU A 158 8.58 -6.39 0.19
C LEU A 158 8.14 -7.67 0.91
N LEU A 159 8.38 -8.84 0.32
CA LEU A 159 7.97 -10.14 0.85
C LEU A 159 8.61 -10.46 2.22
N LYS A 160 9.78 -9.86 2.51
CA LYS A 160 10.44 -9.92 3.83
C LYS A 160 9.74 -9.09 4.91
N CYS A 161 8.73 -8.27 4.56
CA CYS A 161 7.87 -7.58 5.52
C CYS A 161 6.90 -8.57 6.18
N ASN A 162 7.47 -9.53 6.92
CA ASN A 162 6.78 -10.40 7.86
C ASN A 162 6.39 -9.56 9.09
N PHE A 163 5.36 -8.72 8.93
CA PHE A 163 4.84 -7.94 10.04
C PHE A 163 4.17 -8.86 11.06
N LEU A 164 4.48 -8.62 12.33
CA LEU A 164 3.72 -9.15 13.46
C LEU A 164 2.49 -8.27 13.66
N LEU A 165 1.30 -8.87 13.65
CA LEU A 165 0.02 -8.16 13.56
C LEU A 165 -0.99 -8.57 14.64
N ASP A 166 -0.67 -9.55 15.48
CA ASP A 166 -1.55 -10.16 16.47
C ASP A 166 -1.71 -9.36 17.78
N ASP A 167 -1.21 -8.12 17.81
CA ASP A 167 -1.19 -7.22 18.98
C ASP A 167 -2.38 -6.24 18.98
N VAL A 168 -2.81 -5.77 20.16
CA VAL A 168 -4.05 -5.00 20.34
C VAL A 168 -3.98 -3.60 19.70
N ASP A 169 -2.78 -3.00 19.65
CA ASP A 169 -2.53 -1.68 19.06
C ASP A 169 -2.03 -1.76 17.58
N ASN A 170 -2.30 -2.87 16.89
CA ASN A 170 -1.83 -3.15 15.51
C ASN A 170 -2.28 -2.17 14.42
N ASN A 171 -3.26 -1.28 14.67
CA ASN A 171 -3.93 -0.45 13.67
C ASN A 171 -2.99 0.32 12.71
N ILE A 172 -1.84 0.79 13.19
CA ILE A 172 -0.81 1.46 12.35
C ILE A 172 -0.04 0.43 11.51
N SER A 173 0.33 -0.72 12.10
CA SER A 173 0.95 -1.84 11.40
C SER A 173 0.05 -2.38 10.28
N LEU A 174 -1.27 -2.53 10.53
CA LEU A 174 -2.26 -2.95 9.55
C LEU A 174 -2.34 -1.99 8.36
N TYR A 175 -2.35 -0.67 8.61
CA TYR A 175 -2.39 0.31 7.51
C TYR A 175 -1.11 0.28 6.66
N ALA A 176 0.06 0.15 7.28
CA ALA A 176 1.32 -0.03 6.55
C ALA A 176 1.37 -1.37 5.79
N PHE A 177 0.82 -2.45 6.36
CA PHE A 177 0.71 -3.76 5.71
C PHE A 177 -0.27 -3.72 4.52
N ARG A 178 -1.39 -3.01 4.63
CA ARG A 178 -2.30 -2.73 3.52
C ARG A 178 -1.56 -2.07 2.35
N LEU A 179 -0.76 -1.03 2.62
CA LEU A 179 0.06 -0.37 1.59
C LEU A 179 1.09 -1.32 0.96
N LEU A 180 1.70 -2.22 1.74
CA LEU A 180 2.61 -3.25 1.21
C LEU A 180 1.89 -4.25 0.29
N VAL A 181 0.69 -4.71 0.64
CA VAL A 181 -0.13 -5.58 -0.23
C VAL A 181 -0.54 -4.83 -1.51
N GLU A 182 -0.96 -3.57 -1.37
CA GLU A 182 -1.32 -2.69 -2.48
C GLU A 182 -0.16 -2.40 -3.45
N ASP A 183 1.08 -2.33 -2.97
CA ASP A 183 2.29 -2.25 -3.80
C ASP A 183 2.66 -3.61 -4.41
N LEU A 184 2.54 -4.72 -3.65
CA LEU A 184 2.86 -6.07 -4.11
C LEU A 184 2.00 -6.51 -5.30
N LEU A 185 0.70 -6.22 -5.28
CA LEU A 185 -0.21 -6.56 -6.37
C LEU A 185 0.18 -5.89 -7.70
N VAL A 186 0.61 -4.62 -7.66
CA VAL A 186 1.10 -3.91 -8.86
C VAL A 186 2.48 -4.42 -9.27
N LEU A 187 3.40 -4.62 -8.33
CA LEU A 187 4.74 -5.11 -8.63
C LEU A 187 4.72 -6.54 -9.21
N PHE A 188 3.78 -7.39 -8.79
CA PHE A 188 3.62 -8.73 -9.34
C PHE A 188 3.03 -8.70 -10.76
N GLN A 189 2.10 -7.77 -11.08
CA GLN A 189 1.71 -7.50 -12.47
C GLN A 189 2.93 -7.11 -13.33
N VAL A 190 3.74 -6.16 -12.86
CA VAL A 190 4.95 -5.69 -13.55
C VAL A 190 5.95 -6.83 -13.79
N LEU A 191 6.13 -7.72 -12.81
CA LEU A 191 6.97 -8.91 -12.96
C LEU A 191 6.38 -9.89 -13.99
N ASN A 192 5.08 -10.15 -13.96
CA ASN A 192 4.40 -11.01 -14.94
C ASN A 192 4.47 -10.43 -16.36
N GLU A 193 4.43 -9.10 -16.53
CA GLU A 193 4.63 -8.45 -17.82
C GLU A 193 6.06 -8.61 -18.35
N ALA A 194 7.05 -8.42 -17.47
CA ALA A 194 8.46 -8.61 -17.80
C ALA A 194 8.77 -10.07 -18.17
N ILE A 195 8.24 -11.04 -17.42
CA ILE A 195 8.48 -12.48 -17.66
C ILE A 195 7.90 -12.92 -19.01
N VAL A 196 6.71 -12.42 -19.42
CA VAL A 196 6.16 -12.73 -20.75
C VAL A 196 7.08 -12.20 -21.86
N ASN A 197 7.44 -10.91 -21.83
CA ASN A 197 8.33 -10.27 -22.81
C ASN A 197 9.71 -10.98 -22.90
N ILE A 198 10.31 -11.30 -21.75
CA ILE A 198 11.59 -12.04 -21.69
C ILE A 198 11.48 -13.42 -22.37
N LEU A 199 10.40 -14.16 -22.12
CA LEU A 199 10.22 -15.51 -22.66
C LEU A 199 9.84 -15.52 -24.15
N GLU A 200 9.07 -14.54 -24.62
CA GLU A 200 8.77 -14.34 -26.06
C GLU A 200 10.06 -14.17 -26.88
N HIS A 201 11.08 -13.53 -26.32
CA HIS A 201 12.38 -13.31 -26.96
C HIS A 201 13.47 -14.33 -26.58
N TYR A 202 13.18 -15.32 -25.73
CA TYR A 202 14.20 -16.24 -25.18
C TYR A 202 14.98 -17.03 -26.23
N PHE A 203 14.28 -17.55 -27.24
CA PHE A 203 14.88 -18.35 -28.32
C PHE A 203 15.58 -17.50 -29.41
N ALA A 204 15.57 -16.16 -29.27
CA ALA A 204 16.16 -15.21 -30.22
C ALA A 204 17.27 -14.33 -29.60
N MET A 205 17.43 -14.34 -28.27
CA MET A 205 18.43 -13.53 -27.57
C MET A 205 19.80 -14.22 -27.47
N LYS A 206 20.84 -13.46 -27.14
CA LYS A 206 22.22 -13.99 -27.04
C LYS A 206 22.34 -14.96 -25.86
N LYS A 207 23.28 -15.89 -25.93
CA LYS A 207 23.49 -16.92 -24.89
C LYS A 207 23.76 -16.37 -23.48
N SER A 208 24.41 -15.20 -23.37
CA SER A 208 24.55 -14.43 -22.12
C SER A 208 23.19 -14.04 -21.54
N ASP A 209 22.33 -13.54 -22.40
CA ASP A 209 21.06 -12.90 -22.09
C ASP A 209 20.01 -13.98 -21.78
N ALA A 210 20.04 -15.10 -22.51
CA ALA A 210 19.26 -16.30 -22.23
C ALA A 210 19.64 -16.90 -20.87
N ARG A 211 20.94 -17.02 -20.55
CA ARG A 211 21.39 -17.48 -19.22
C ARG A 211 20.91 -16.55 -18.10
N THR A 212 20.95 -15.23 -18.31
CA THR A 212 20.39 -14.26 -17.35
C THR A 212 18.87 -14.37 -17.21
N SER A 213 18.16 -14.56 -18.32
CA SER A 213 16.70 -14.72 -18.38
C SER A 213 16.22 -16.00 -17.68
N LEU A 214 16.99 -17.08 -17.80
CA LEU A 214 16.72 -18.34 -17.11
C LEU A 214 16.85 -18.21 -15.58
N GLU A 215 17.87 -17.49 -15.09
CA GLU A 215 18.00 -17.21 -13.65
C GLU A 215 16.94 -16.23 -13.15
N ILE A 216 16.50 -15.28 -13.99
CA ILE A 216 15.31 -14.46 -13.73
C ILE A 216 14.06 -15.34 -13.59
N TYR A 217 13.85 -16.33 -14.48
CA TYR A 217 12.68 -17.24 -14.40
C TYR A 217 12.73 -18.16 -13.17
N LYS A 218 13.87 -18.80 -12.89
CA LYS A 218 14.09 -19.62 -11.67
C LYS A 218 13.93 -18.83 -10.36
N ARG A 219 14.12 -17.51 -10.42
CA ARG A 219 13.85 -16.61 -9.30
C ARG A 219 12.37 -16.20 -9.23
N PHE A 220 11.75 -15.90 -10.36
CA PHE A 220 10.31 -15.63 -10.46
C PHE A 220 9.48 -16.77 -9.86
N ALA A 221 9.75 -18.03 -10.22
CA ALA A 221 9.01 -19.18 -9.70
C ALA A 221 8.97 -19.23 -8.16
N ARG A 222 10.12 -19.06 -7.49
CA ARG A 222 10.22 -18.98 -6.02
C ARG A 222 9.52 -17.74 -5.46
N GLN A 223 9.65 -16.58 -6.11
CA GLN A 223 8.98 -15.36 -5.66
C GLN A 223 7.45 -15.43 -5.83
N THR A 224 6.94 -16.25 -6.74
CA THR A 224 5.50 -16.55 -6.85
C THR A 224 5.00 -17.34 -5.65
N GLU A 225 5.73 -18.36 -5.18
CA GLU A 225 5.40 -19.11 -3.96
C GLU A 225 5.44 -18.21 -2.71
N GLU A 226 6.48 -17.38 -2.58
CA GLU A 226 6.58 -16.36 -1.52
C GLU A 226 5.41 -15.36 -1.59
N THR A 227 5.00 -14.94 -2.80
CA THR A 227 3.89 -14.00 -3.03
C THR A 227 2.54 -14.61 -2.65
N ILE A 228 2.27 -15.87 -3.03
CA ILE A 228 1.05 -16.60 -2.63
C ILE A 228 0.98 -16.67 -1.10
N SER A 229 2.06 -17.09 -0.43
CA SER A 229 2.13 -17.15 1.03
C SER A 229 1.92 -15.78 1.70
N PHE A 230 2.46 -14.70 1.12
CA PHE A 230 2.26 -13.34 1.61
C PHE A 230 0.80 -12.89 1.47
N LEU A 231 0.19 -13.09 0.31
CA LEU A 231 -1.20 -12.72 0.00
C LEU A 231 -2.22 -13.57 0.77
N ASP A 232 -1.93 -14.85 1.05
CA ASP A 232 -2.78 -15.72 1.86
C ASP A 232 -2.90 -15.25 3.32
N ARG A 233 -1.83 -14.67 3.88
CA ARG A 233 -1.88 -14.00 5.18
C ARG A 233 -2.71 -12.72 5.11
N ALA A 234 -2.53 -11.92 4.07
CA ALA A 234 -3.34 -10.73 3.86
C ALA A 234 -4.84 -11.07 3.67
N ARG A 235 -5.17 -12.20 3.01
CA ARG A 235 -6.55 -12.65 2.81
C ARG A 235 -7.23 -13.06 4.12
N ARG A 236 -6.48 -13.54 5.13
CA ARG A 236 -7.00 -13.76 6.49
C ARG A 236 -7.37 -12.45 7.19
N LEU A 237 -6.72 -11.34 6.85
CA LEU A 237 -6.96 -9.99 7.40
C LEU A 237 -7.80 -9.10 6.47
N GLN A 238 -8.45 -9.67 5.44
CA GLN A 238 -9.02 -8.91 4.32
C GLN A 238 -10.07 -7.86 4.75
N HIS A 239 -10.84 -8.16 5.80
CA HIS A 239 -11.82 -7.25 6.40
C HIS A 239 -11.14 -6.01 7.01
N GLU A 240 -10.14 -6.21 7.87
CA GLU A 240 -9.37 -5.14 8.54
C GLU A 240 -8.59 -4.29 7.54
N LEU A 241 -7.98 -4.93 6.53
CA LEU A 241 -7.25 -4.24 5.47
C LEU A 241 -8.19 -3.51 4.49
N SER A 242 -9.46 -3.90 4.41
CA SER A 242 -10.49 -3.32 3.53
C SER A 242 -10.06 -3.21 2.06
N ILE A 243 -9.55 -4.32 1.52
CA ILE A 243 -9.11 -4.50 0.13
C ILE A 243 -9.65 -5.80 -0.45
N SER A 244 -9.75 -5.91 -1.78
CA SER A 244 -9.95 -7.21 -2.43
C SER A 244 -8.59 -7.85 -2.70
N ILE A 245 -8.43 -9.13 -2.34
CA ILE A 245 -7.15 -9.86 -2.48
C ILE A 245 -7.36 -11.05 -3.43
N PRO A 246 -6.84 -11.00 -4.66
CA PRO A 246 -7.02 -12.07 -5.64
C PRO A 246 -6.29 -13.36 -5.22
N SER A 247 -6.64 -14.45 -5.89
CA SER A 247 -5.82 -15.66 -5.95
C SER A 247 -4.75 -15.51 -7.03
N VAL A 248 -3.49 -15.75 -6.66
CA VAL A 248 -2.34 -15.84 -7.57
C VAL A 248 -2.12 -17.30 -7.94
N LYS A 249 -1.75 -17.59 -9.20
CA LYS A 249 -1.42 -18.96 -9.64
C LYS A 249 0.05 -19.28 -9.46
N HIS A 250 0.36 -20.57 -9.31
CA HIS A 250 1.74 -21.06 -9.29
C HIS A 250 2.38 -20.99 -10.69
N ALA A 251 3.67 -20.69 -10.75
CA ALA A 251 4.45 -20.76 -11.97
C ALA A 251 4.75 -22.23 -12.35
N PRO A 252 4.73 -22.61 -13.64
CA PRO A 252 5.08 -23.95 -14.07
C PRO A 252 6.58 -24.20 -13.89
N LEU A 253 6.91 -25.15 -13.01
CA LEU A 253 8.29 -25.54 -12.72
C LEU A 253 8.93 -26.33 -13.87
N SER A 254 8.12 -27.06 -14.66
CA SER A 254 8.54 -27.79 -15.88
C SER A 254 9.26 -26.89 -16.88
N LEU A 255 8.72 -25.68 -17.10
CA LEU A 255 9.27 -24.71 -18.05
C LEU A 255 10.71 -24.29 -17.69
N ALA A 256 11.09 -24.27 -16.41
CA ALA A 256 12.47 -23.97 -16.01
C ALA A 256 13.48 -25.04 -16.47
N ALA A 257 13.05 -26.30 -16.61
CA ALA A 257 13.88 -27.38 -17.13
C ALA A 257 14.02 -27.30 -18.66
N ALA A 258 12.91 -27.11 -19.38
CA ALA A 258 12.92 -26.98 -20.84
C ALA A 258 13.76 -25.77 -21.34
N LEU A 259 13.72 -24.65 -20.61
CA LEU A 259 14.56 -23.47 -20.91
C LEU A 259 16.05 -23.72 -20.62
N GLN A 260 16.37 -24.57 -19.65
CA GLN A 260 17.75 -24.99 -19.32
C GLN A 260 18.29 -25.95 -20.40
N GLU A 261 17.50 -26.96 -20.78
CA GLU A 261 17.82 -27.93 -21.83
C GLU A 261 18.17 -27.24 -23.15
N TYR A 262 17.33 -26.31 -23.62
CA TYR A 262 17.61 -25.50 -24.81
C TYR A 262 18.93 -24.71 -24.72
N LEU A 263 19.26 -24.14 -23.54
CA LEU A 263 20.48 -23.35 -23.33
C LEU A 263 21.75 -24.23 -23.39
N ASP A 264 21.63 -25.50 -22.98
CA ASP A 264 22.69 -26.49 -22.97
C ASP A 264 22.82 -27.23 -24.32
N ASP A 265 21.75 -27.42 -25.10
CA ASP A 265 21.83 -27.87 -26.50
C ASP A 265 22.56 -26.85 -27.39
N GLN A 266 22.31 -25.56 -27.17
CA GLN A 266 23.09 -24.46 -27.74
C GLN A 266 24.56 -24.43 -27.24
N ASN A 267 24.98 -25.37 -26.40
CA ASN A 267 26.37 -25.64 -26.03
C ASN A 267 27.00 -26.79 -26.82
N HIS A 268 26.20 -27.72 -27.36
CA HIS A 268 26.65 -28.90 -28.09
C HIS A 268 26.63 -28.72 -29.62
N GLY A 269 25.84 -27.78 -30.15
CA GLY A 269 25.71 -27.47 -31.59
C GLY A 269 26.97 -26.92 -32.31
N ALA A 270 28.17 -27.09 -31.73
CA ALA A 270 29.46 -26.72 -32.32
C ALA A 270 30.29 -27.93 -32.82
N GLN A 271 29.69 -29.13 -32.88
CA GLN A 271 30.36 -30.31 -33.43
C GLN A 271 30.36 -30.30 -34.97
N GLN A 272 31.45 -30.81 -35.56
CA GLN A 272 31.73 -30.71 -37.00
C GLN A 272 30.81 -31.62 -37.84
N PRO A 273 30.43 -31.20 -39.06
CA PRO A 273 29.64 -32.04 -39.95
C PRO A 273 30.47 -33.21 -40.51
N GLN A 274 30.16 -34.44 -40.08
CA GLN A 274 30.62 -35.65 -40.77
C GLN A 274 29.66 -35.98 -41.93
N PRO A 275 30.14 -36.09 -43.19
CA PRO A 275 29.29 -36.45 -44.31
C PRO A 275 29.21 -37.98 -44.47
N GLN A 276 28.07 -38.57 -44.13
CA GLN A 276 27.74 -39.92 -44.60
C GLN A 276 26.27 -40.04 -45.02
N GLN A 277 26.05 -40.83 -46.07
CA GLN A 277 24.89 -40.75 -46.95
C GLN A 277 23.69 -41.53 -46.40
N GLN A 278 22.48 -41.03 -46.66
CA GLN A 278 21.28 -41.88 -46.71
C GLN A 278 20.24 -41.33 -47.70
N GLN A 279 19.36 -42.22 -48.14
CA GLN A 279 18.53 -42.05 -49.34
C GLN A 279 17.25 -41.24 -49.08
N GLN A 280 16.64 -40.76 -50.16
CA GLN A 280 15.43 -39.95 -50.12
C GLN A 280 14.25 -40.66 -49.43
N GLN A 281 13.74 -40.06 -48.36
CA GLN A 281 12.29 -39.98 -48.12
C GLN A 281 11.89 -38.51 -47.98
N VAL A 282 10.88 -38.10 -48.75
CA VAL A 282 10.41 -36.72 -48.76
C VAL A 282 9.42 -36.52 -47.62
N VAL A 283 9.91 -35.97 -46.51
CA VAL A 283 9.06 -35.38 -45.46
C VAL A 283 9.19 -33.87 -45.57
N THR A 284 8.10 -33.19 -45.94
CA THR A 284 8.03 -31.72 -46.02
C THR A 284 7.93 -31.10 -44.63
N SER A 285 9.01 -31.17 -43.87
CA SER A 285 9.17 -30.49 -42.58
C SER A 285 9.37 -28.99 -42.81
N THR A 286 8.31 -28.21 -42.68
CA THR A 286 8.43 -26.75 -42.54
C THR A 286 9.11 -26.44 -41.21
N ASN A 287 10.23 -25.72 -41.24
CA ASN A 287 10.98 -25.31 -40.04
C ASN A 287 10.22 -24.23 -39.24
N ASN A 288 9.14 -24.64 -38.59
CA ASN A 288 8.49 -23.89 -37.52
C ASN A 288 9.00 -24.42 -36.18
N VAL A 289 9.84 -23.64 -35.50
CA VAL A 289 10.15 -23.85 -34.08
C VAL A 289 8.90 -23.44 -33.28
N GLN A 290 7.94 -24.36 -33.18
CA GLN A 290 6.74 -24.14 -32.39
C GLN A 290 7.12 -24.06 -30.91
N GLN A 291 6.78 -22.94 -30.26
CA GLN A 291 6.94 -22.80 -28.82
C GLN A 291 6.18 -23.93 -28.09
N PRO A 292 6.74 -24.51 -27.01
CA PRO A 292 6.06 -25.58 -26.27
C PRO A 292 4.66 -25.16 -25.82
N LYS A 293 3.68 -26.05 -25.92
CA LYS A 293 2.28 -25.73 -25.55
C LYS A 293 2.15 -25.25 -24.11
N GLU A 294 2.90 -25.84 -23.17
CA GLU A 294 2.98 -25.37 -21.78
C GLU A 294 3.37 -23.88 -21.67
N LEU A 295 4.21 -23.38 -22.56
CA LEU A 295 4.68 -21.99 -22.59
C LEU A 295 3.56 -21.05 -23.06
N ILE A 296 2.78 -21.46 -24.06
CA ILE A 296 1.64 -20.73 -24.62
C ILE A 296 0.46 -20.69 -23.63
N ASP A 297 0.15 -21.83 -23.00
CA ASP A 297 -0.86 -21.94 -21.95
C ASP A 297 -0.46 -21.13 -20.71
N PHE A 298 0.83 -21.13 -20.36
CA PHE A 298 1.39 -20.30 -19.30
C PHE A 298 1.27 -18.80 -19.58
N PHE A 299 1.62 -18.32 -20.77
CA PHE A 299 1.39 -16.93 -21.17
C PHE A 299 -0.08 -16.54 -21.03
N THR A 300 -0.98 -17.37 -21.55
CA THR A 300 -2.42 -17.17 -21.45
C THR A 300 -2.87 -17.13 -19.98
N SER A 301 -2.27 -17.93 -19.10
CA SER A 301 -2.55 -17.89 -17.66
C SER A 301 -2.12 -16.57 -17.01
N LEU A 302 -0.91 -16.07 -17.32
CA LEU A 302 -0.36 -14.83 -16.75
C LEU A 302 -1.14 -13.61 -17.23
N GLU A 303 -1.49 -13.53 -18.51
CA GLU A 303 -2.18 -12.36 -19.07
C GLU A 303 -3.62 -12.22 -18.55
N ASN A 304 -4.32 -13.34 -18.33
CA ASN A 304 -5.61 -13.33 -17.63
C ASN A 304 -5.48 -12.95 -16.15
N GLU A 305 -4.37 -13.28 -15.48
CA GLU A 305 -4.15 -12.93 -14.08
C GLU A 305 -3.95 -11.42 -13.87
N LYS A 306 -3.23 -10.74 -14.78
CA LYS A 306 -3.07 -9.27 -14.78
C LYS A 306 -4.44 -8.55 -14.73
N VAL A 307 -5.43 -9.06 -15.47
CA VAL A 307 -6.79 -8.49 -15.50
C VAL A 307 -7.52 -8.71 -14.17
N ASN A 308 -7.46 -9.91 -13.61
CA ASN A 308 -8.20 -10.26 -12.38
C ASN A 308 -7.71 -9.49 -11.14
N ILE A 309 -6.46 -9.03 -11.10
CA ILE A 309 -5.90 -8.29 -9.95
C ILE A 309 -6.56 -6.91 -9.78
N PHE A 310 -7.00 -6.24 -10.86
CA PHE A 310 -7.48 -4.85 -10.82
C PHE A 310 -8.98 -4.68 -11.09
N TYR A 311 -9.62 -5.62 -11.80
CA TYR A 311 -11.02 -5.47 -12.20
C TYR A 311 -12.05 -6.03 -11.19
N ASN A 312 -11.60 -6.64 -10.09
CA ASN A 312 -12.44 -6.88 -8.92
C ASN A 312 -12.77 -5.55 -8.21
N GLN A 313 -13.80 -4.86 -8.71
CA GLN A 313 -14.38 -3.70 -8.08
C GLN A 313 -14.70 -3.99 -6.60
N ILE A 314 -14.55 -2.98 -5.75
CA ILE A 314 -15.13 -3.01 -4.40
C ILE A 314 -16.65 -2.98 -4.59
N VAL A 315 -17.28 -4.15 -4.64
CA VAL A 315 -18.73 -4.28 -4.51
C VAL A 315 -19.10 -3.63 -3.18
N PRO A 316 -19.89 -2.55 -3.15
CA PRO A 316 -20.36 -1.98 -1.90
C PRO A 316 -21.11 -3.08 -1.16
N VAL A 317 -20.74 -3.37 0.08
CA VAL A 317 -21.48 -4.33 0.91
C VAL A 317 -22.84 -3.70 1.21
N ALA A 318 -23.79 -3.95 0.32
CA ALA A 318 -25.18 -3.62 0.54
C ALA A 318 -25.61 -4.31 1.85
N PRO A 319 -26.19 -3.59 2.82
CA PRO A 319 -26.65 -4.20 4.04
C PRO A 319 -27.69 -5.26 3.68
N GLN A 320 -27.37 -6.53 3.96
CA GLN A 320 -28.33 -7.60 3.72
C GLN A 320 -29.61 -7.29 4.49
N PRO A 321 -30.80 -7.35 3.86
CA PRO A 321 -32.04 -7.26 4.59
C PRO A 321 -32.07 -8.43 5.56
N GLN A 322 -32.06 -8.14 6.87
CA GLN A 322 -32.15 -9.15 7.90
C GLN A 322 -33.45 -9.94 7.67
N ALA A 323 -33.32 -11.22 7.34
CA ALA A 323 -34.47 -12.09 7.27
C ALA A 323 -35.14 -12.11 8.65
N ILE A 324 -36.39 -11.64 8.72
CA ILE A 324 -37.18 -11.62 9.95
C ILE A 324 -37.41 -13.08 10.35
N GLN A 325 -36.59 -13.57 11.28
CA GLN A 325 -36.78 -14.90 11.85
C GLN A 325 -38.11 -14.90 12.61
N SER A 326 -39.06 -15.71 12.14
CA SER A 326 -40.34 -15.92 12.79
C SER A 326 -40.11 -16.42 14.21
N MET A 327 -40.57 -15.66 15.21
CA MET A 327 -40.45 -16.04 16.62
C MET A 327 -41.17 -17.37 16.88
N VAL A 328 -40.42 -18.42 17.18
CA VAL A 328 -40.97 -19.67 17.71
C VAL A 328 -41.23 -19.48 19.21
N LEU A 329 -42.42 -19.86 19.67
CA LEU A 329 -42.80 -19.74 21.08
C LEU A 329 -41.87 -20.57 21.99
N PRO A 330 -41.48 -20.06 23.17
CA PRO A 330 -40.83 -20.88 24.19
C PRO A 330 -41.83 -21.91 24.74
N GLN A 331 -41.45 -23.20 24.71
CA GLN A 331 -42.22 -24.25 25.41
C GLN A 331 -42.05 -24.12 26.93
N SER A 332 -43.14 -24.32 27.66
CA SER A 332 -43.20 -24.17 29.12
C SER A 332 -42.82 -25.45 29.86
N THR A 333 -41.65 -25.45 30.53
CA THR A 333 -41.25 -26.49 31.48
C THR A 333 -41.93 -26.29 32.84
N GLY A 334 -43.22 -26.62 32.93
CA GLY A 334 -44.00 -26.51 34.15
C GLY A 334 -43.94 -27.76 35.04
N HIS A 335 -43.18 -27.71 36.15
CA HIS A 335 -43.31 -28.61 37.31
C HIS A 335 -43.06 -27.82 38.61
N ASN A 336 -44.13 -27.41 39.29
CA ASN A 336 -44.10 -26.80 40.63
C ASN A 336 -45.33 -27.29 41.43
N PRO A 337 -45.16 -27.99 42.58
CA PRO A 337 -46.23 -28.81 43.16
C PRO A 337 -47.03 -28.14 44.29
N PHE A 338 -47.74 -27.03 44.03
CA PHE A 338 -48.79 -26.50 44.93
C PHE A 338 -49.98 -25.92 44.14
N ARG A 339 -51.21 -26.04 44.65
CA ARG A 339 -52.46 -25.88 43.86
C ARG A 339 -53.67 -25.40 44.66
N GLN A 340 -54.26 -24.26 44.26
CA GLN A 340 -55.66 -23.82 44.51
C GLN A 340 -55.95 -22.61 43.56
N SER A 341 -56.89 -22.69 42.60
CA SER A 341 -58.31 -22.25 42.67
C SER A 341 -58.49 -20.70 42.71
N THR A 342 -59.30 -19.99 41.90
CA THR A 342 -60.55 -20.32 41.15
C THR A 342 -60.80 -19.49 39.85
N LEU A 343 -61.77 -19.95 39.04
CA LEU A 343 -62.62 -19.35 37.95
C LEU A 343 -62.93 -17.82 37.95
N PRO A 344 -63.56 -17.21 36.90
CA PRO A 344 -63.61 -17.46 35.42
C PRO A 344 -63.52 -16.15 34.53
N ALA A 345 -63.81 -16.23 33.21
CA ALA A 345 -63.79 -15.13 32.20
C ALA A 345 -65.20 -14.59 31.77
N PRO A 346 -65.30 -13.41 31.11
CA PRO A 346 -65.74 -13.25 29.68
C PRO A 346 -65.19 -11.96 28.96
N SER A 347 -65.47 -11.53 27.70
CA SER A 347 -65.75 -12.17 26.38
C SER A 347 -65.82 -11.17 25.18
N ALA A 348 -65.28 -11.56 24.00
CA ALA A 348 -65.80 -11.34 22.60
C ALA A 348 -65.76 -10.00 21.79
N THR A 349 -65.70 -10.20 20.44
CA THR A 349 -66.23 -9.41 19.27
C THR A 349 -65.58 -8.11 18.67
N ASN A 350 -64.91 -8.30 17.52
CA ASN A 350 -65.17 -7.77 16.14
C ASN A 350 -65.13 -6.27 15.66
N TYR A 351 -64.40 -6.11 14.54
CA TYR A 351 -64.61 -5.26 13.33
C TYR A 351 -64.30 -3.73 13.23
N ALA A 352 -63.79 -3.40 12.03
CA ALA A 352 -63.91 -2.16 11.21
C ALA A 352 -62.83 -1.04 11.26
N ASN A 353 -62.35 -0.67 10.05
CA ASN A 353 -61.60 0.55 9.69
C ASN A 353 -62.46 1.41 8.74
N PRO A 354 -62.27 2.74 8.67
CA PRO A 354 -62.53 3.44 7.40
C PRO A 354 -61.56 4.59 7.00
N PHE A 355 -61.60 4.90 5.69
CA PHE A 355 -61.15 6.11 4.95
C PHE A 355 -59.72 6.27 4.38
N ARG A 356 -59.64 6.20 3.03
CA ARG A 356 -58.73 6.98 2.15
C ARG A 356 -59.29 7.08 0.71
N ALA A 357 -59.19 8.26 0.08
CA ALA A 357 -59.41 8.56 -1.36
C ALA A 357 -58.54 9.80 -1.72
N SER A 358 -57.82 9.97 -2.85
CA SER A 358 -58.16 9.92 -4.31
C SER A 358 -58.84 11.22 -4.79
N THR A 359 -58.52 11.91 -5.91
CA THR A 359 -57.74 11.64 -7.17
C THR A 359 -56.97 12.87 -7.74
N MET A 360 -56.35 12.76 -8.94
CA MET A 360 -55.68 13.80 -9.78
C MET A 360 -56.67 14.39 -10.85
N PRO A 361 -56.33 15.02 -12.05
CA PRO A 361 -55.04 15.47 -12.66
C PRO A 361 -54.99 16.76 -13.59
N LEU A 362 -53.78 17.10 -14.10
CA LEU A 362 -53.39 17.52 -15.50
C LEU A 362 -53.30 19.00 -16.05
N VAL A 363 -52.21 19.22 -16.85
CA VAL A 363 -51.87 20.16 -17.99
C VAL A 363 -51.66 21.72 -17.98
N HIS A 364 -50.45 22.10 -18.47
CA HIS A 364 -50.08 23.07 -19.55
C HIS A 364 -49.94 24.64 -19.41
N ASN A 365 -48.67 25.09 -19.39
CA ASN A 365 -47.99 26.07 -20.30
C ASN A 365 -47.99 27.64 -20.11
N SER A 366 -46.79 28.19 -20.33
CA SER A 366 -46.40 29.48 -20.96
C SER A 366 -46.42 30.85 -20.23
N SER A 367 -45.35 31.62 -20.55
CA SER A 367 -45.19 33.09 -20.59
C SER A 367 -44.46 33.85 -19.44
N MET A 368 -43.86 34.97 -19.85
CA MET A 368 -42.99 35.97 -19.18
C MET A 368 -43.53 37.36 -19.60
N PRO A 369 -42.97 38.56 -19.24
CA PRO A 369 -41.79 38.89 -18.39
C PRO A 369 -42.06 40.06 -17.38
N LEU A 370 -40.99 40.71 -16.87
CA LEU A 370 -40.75 42.18 -16.72
C LEU A 370 -40.39 42.80 -15.33
N GLN A 371 -39.51 43.81 -15.46
CA GLN A 371 -39.19 44.98 -14.61
C GLN A 371 -38.40 44.84 -13.27
N GLN A 372 -37.12 45.24 -13.36
CA GLN A 372 -36.35 46.01 -12.36
C GLN A 372 -36.82 47.50 -12.34
N PRO A 373 -36.37 48.47 -11.48
CA PRO A 373 -34.99 48.62 -10.96
C PRO A 373 -34.79 49.26 -9.56
N ASN A 374 -33.52 49.31 -9.11
CA ASN A 374 -32.86 50.34 -8.28
C ASN A 374 -33.44 50.77 -6.90
N ALA A 375 -32.73 51.54 -6.06
CA ALA A 375 -31.32 51.58 -5.62
C ALA A 375 -31.14 52.74 -4.62
N THR A 376 -30.23 52.66 -3.65
CA THR A 376 -29.44 53.79 -3.08
C THR A 376 -28.44 53.28 -2.03
N ALA A 377 -27.46 54.10 -1.66
CA ALA A 377 -26.46 53.82 -0.63
C ALA A 377 -26.17 55.09 0.20
N ASN A 378 -25.82 54.89 1.48
CA ASN A 378 -25.06 55.77 2.40
C ASN A 378 -25.21 55.20 3.83
N GLN A 379 -24.39 55.47 4.85
CA GLN A 379 -22.98 55.88 5.07
C GLN A 379 -22.94 56.47 6.50
N LEU A 380 -21.89 56.19 7.28
CA LEU A 380 -21.50 56.84 8.56
C LEU A 380 -22.47 56.76 9.77
N ILE A 381 -21.95 56.34 10.94
CA ILE A 381 -21.66 57.20 12.13
C ILE A 381 -21.12 56.34 13.30
N ILE A 382 -20.32 56.94 14.19
CA ILE A 382 -19.68 56.34 15.38
C ILE A 382 -20.12 57.12 16.64
N PRO A 383 -20.31 56.46 17.80
CA PRO A 383 -19.87 57.05 19.08
C PRO A 383 -18.95 56.12 19.90
N GLN A 384 -18.38 56.66 20.99
CA GLN A 384 -17.23 56.09 21.72
C GLN A 384 -17.58 55.30 23.00
N ALA A 385 -16.66 54.40 23.33
CA ALA A 385 -16.24 53.87 24.64
C ALA A 385 -16.95 54.28 25.94
N THR A 386 -17.16 53.27 26.80
CA THR A 386 -17.03 53.37 28.27
C THR A 386 -16.20 52.21 28.82
N SER A 387 -15.60 52.40 29.99
CA SER A 387 -14.67 51.47 30.64
C SER A 387 -15.29 50.80 31.87
N THR A 388 -14.98 49.52 32.14
CA THR A 388 -14.87 49.00 33.53
C THR A 388 -14.08 47.70 33.65
N HIS A 389 -13.05 47.74 34.50
CA HIS A 389 -12.58 46.71 35.44
C HIS A 389 -12.60 45.20 35.09
N ASN A 390 -11.40 44.64 35.07
CA ASN A 390 -11.12 43.22 35.31
C ASN A 390 -10.51 43.09 36.74
N PRO A 391 -11.14 42.37 37.69
CA PRO A 391 -10.59 42.20 39.04
C PRO A 391 -10.26 40.73 39.36
N PHE A 392 -9.00 40.31 39.20
CA PHE A 392 -8.34 39.29 40.05
C PHE A 392 -6.86 39.16 39.68
N ALA A 393 -6.02 39.94 40.37
CA ALA A 393 -4.57 39.76 40.42
C ALA A 393 -4.10 40.09 41.84
N ALA A 394 -3.31 39.20 42.45
CA ALA A 394 -2.78 39.36 43.80
C ALA A 394 -1.26 39.16 43.79
N ASN A 395 -0.54 40.00 44.54
CA ASN A 395 0.92 40.09 44.51
C ASN A 395 1.62 38.96 45.27
N SER A 396 2.88 38.68 44.91
CA SER A 396 3.99 38.61 45.89
C SER A 396 5.36 38.76 45.22
N MET A 397 6.35 39.25 46.00
CA MET A 397 7.63 39.81 45.52
C MET A 397 8.67 39.84 46.67
N VAL A 398 10.00 39.86 46.46
CA VAL A 398 10.79 39.64 45.21
C VAL A 398 11.53 38.28 45.37
N PRO A 399 12.85 38.09 45.68
CA PRO A 399 14.10 38.84 45.43
C PRO A 399 14.97 38.19 44.33
N VAL A 400 16.29 38.49 44.30
CA VAL A 400 17.30 37.97 43.36
C VAL A 400 18.58 37.59 44.14
N ALA A 401 19.28 36.54 43.73
CA ALA A 401 20.70 36.34 44.07
C ALA A 401 21.45 35.45 43.06
N SER A 402 22.71 35.79 42.79
CA SER A 402 23.76 34.95 42.18
C SER A 402 25.12 35.48 42.65
N PRO A 403 26.15 34.64 42.86
CA PRO A 403 27.41 34.90 42.14
C PRO A 403 28.33 33.67 41.85
N THR A 404 29.12 33.83 40.78
CA THR A 404 30.46 33.28 40.41
C THR A 404 31.08 31.99 41.00
N ASN A 405 31.62 31.18 40.06
CA ASN A 405 32.95 30.54 39.99
C ASN A 405 33.68 29.98 41.23
N LEU A 406 33.95 28.67 41.19
CA LEU A 406 35.25 27.96 41.43
C LEU A 406 35.03 26.52 40.88
N SER A 407 35.84 25.91 40.00
CA SER A 407 37.28 25.64 40.03
C SER A 407 37.75 24.77 41.21
N ASN A 408 37.63 23.44 41.06
CA ASN A 408 38.80 22.55 41.12
C ASN A 408 38.49 21.12 40.65
N ASN A 409 39.49 20.48 40.03
CA ASN A 409 39.45 19.08 39.60
C ASN A 409 40.67 18.32 40.15
N PRO A 410 40.53 17.56 41.25
CA PRO A 410 41.64 16.81 41.83
C PRO A 410 41.57 15.33 41.43
N PHE A 411 42.38 14.92 40.44
CA PHE A 411 43.11 13.64 40.34
C PHE A 411 43.69 13.45 38.91
N GLY A 412 44.92 13.92 38.71
CA GLY A 412 45.88 13.22 37.83
C GLY A 412 46.43 11.98 38.57
N ASN A 413 47.21 11.08 37.98
CA ASN A 413 48.20 11.28 36.92
C ASN A 413 48.70 9.93 36.37
N ASN A 414 49.25 9.89 35.14
CA ASN A 414 50.03 8.78 34.53
C ASN A 414 49.33 7.40 34.38
N ASN A 415 49.67 6.53 33.41
CA ASN A 415 50.99 6.32 32.82
C ASN A 415 50.98 5.91 31.32
N GLN A 416 52.18 5.74 30.74
CA GLN A 416 52.42 5.37 29.33
C GLN A 416 52.57 3.85 29.10
N GLN A 417 52.86 3.48 27.83
CA GLN A 417 53.22 2.16 27.28
C GLN A 417 52.01 1.24 26.99
N GLN A 418 51.79 0.64 25.81
CA GLN A 418 52.62 0.14 24.69
C GLN A 418 53.14 -1.30 24.88
N TRP A 419 53.31 -2.02 23.76
CA TRP A 419 53.29 -3.49 23.58
C TRP A 419 51.87 -4.09 23.66
N GLY A 420 51.53 -5.15 22.91
CA GLY A 420 52.27 -5.84 21.85
C GLY A 420 52.02 -7.36 21.86
N GLN A 421 51.83 -7.97 20.68
CA GLN A 421 51.11 -9.24 20.40
C GLN A 421 49.60 -9.04 20.25
#